data_AF-R7YGZ6-F1
#
_entry.id   AF-R7YGZ6-F1
#
_cell.length_a   1.000
_cell.length_b   1.000
_cell.length_c   1.000
_cell.angle_alpha   90.00
_cell.angle_beta   90.00
_cell.angle_gamma   90.00
#
_symmetry.space_group_name_H-M   'P 1'
#
loop_
_entity.id
_entity.type
_entity.pdbx_description
1 polymer ?
#
loop_
_entity_poly.entity_id
_entity_poly.type
_entity_poly.pdbx_seq_one_letter_code
_entity_poly.pdbx_strand_id
1 'polypeptide(L)'
;MVVNCHDGLKLVNSKLPEFLKKTGYKNPTDKDVSAFKYAANTNLHYFEWIFQPGNETQAEAFHNHMKFKTTARKWYETVPVDEIFGTPSDASAVLLVDVGENTGHDILGFHRAHPNLPGQLILQDLPTTIQSLDAAKLEPIEAGAHDFFTP
;
A
#
# COMPACT_ATOMS: atom_id res chain seq x y z
N MET A 1 8.42 -11.03 4.10
CA MET A 1 7.14 -11.77 3.98
C MET A 1 6.86 -12.68 5.18
N VAL A 2 7.69 -13.70 5.46
CA VAL A 2 7.38 -14.71 6.50
C VAL A 2 7.13 -14.07 7.87
N VAL A 3 7.98 -13.16 8.33
CA VAL A 3 7.86 -12.50 9.64
C VAL A 3 6.53 -11.72 9.76
N ASN A 4 6.23 -10.82 8.82
CA ASN A 4 4.99 -10.03 8.86
C ASN A 4 3.74 -10.91 8.85
N CYS A 5 3.66 -11.89 7.93
CA CYS A 5 2.51 -12.77 7.84
C CYS A 5 2.39 -13.66 9.09
N HIS A 6 3.49 -14.23 9.55
CA HIS A 6 3.48 -15.12 10.69
C HIS A 6 3.08 -14.39 11.97
N ASP A 7 3.71 -13.24 12.28
CA ASP A 7 3.48 -12.54 13.55
C ASP A 7 2.11 -11.86 13.56
N GLY A 8 1.74 -11.19 12.46
CA GLY A 8 0.45 -10.55 12.31
C GLY A 8 -0.71 -11.56 12.35
N LEU A 9 -0.62 -12.65 11.57
CA LEU A 9 -1.69 -13.65 11.54
C LEU A 9 -1.75 -14.45 12.84
N LYS A 10 -0.61 -14.74 13.48
CA LYS A 10 -0.63 -15.44 14.79
C LYS A 10 -1.35 -14.64 15.85
N LEU A 11 -1.08 -13.33 15.93
CA LEU A 11 -1.75 -12.45 16.89
C LEU A 11 -3.27 -12.55 16.73
N VAL A 12 -3.77 -12.31 15.52
CA VAL A 12 -5.21 -12.34 15.23
C VAL A 12 -5.80 -13.74 15.41
N ASN A 13 -5.17 -14.77 14.84
CA ASN A 13 -5.68 -16.15 14.87
C ASN A 13 -5.80 -16.71 16.29
N SER A 14 -4.89 -16.32 17.20
CA SER A 14 -4.95 -16.77 18.60
C SER A 14 -6.19 -16.28 19.34
N LYS A 15 -6.78 -15.16 18.90
CA LYS A 15 -7.94 -14.51 19.53
C LYS A 15 -9.20 -14.53 18.68
N LEU A 16 -9.11 -14.96 17.43
CA LEU A 16 -10.23 -15.00 16.51
C LEU A 16 -11.43 -15.83 17.03
N PRO A 17 -11.26 -17.03 17.65
CA PRO A 17 -12.42 -17.78 18.16
C PRO A 17 -13.16 -17.05 19.29
N GLU A 18 -12.43 -16.39 20.19
CA GLU A 18 -13.01 -15.58 21.27
C GLU A 18 -13.79 -14.39 20.70
N PHE A 19 -13.18 -13.69 19.73
CA PHE A 19 -13.79 -12.55 19.06
C PHE A 19 -15.10 -12.93 18.35
N LEU A 20 -15.08 -14.01 17.55
CA LEU A 20 -16.27 -14.50 16.83
C LEU A 20 -17.39 -14.89 17.80
N LYS A 21 -17.06 -15.56 18.91
CA LYS A 21 -18.03 -15.87 19.95
C LYS A 21 -18.62 -14.60 20.58
N LYS A 22 -17.79 -13.60 20.87
CA LYS A 22 -18.20 -12.31 21.45
C LYS A 22 -19.15 -11.52 20.52
N THR A 23 -18.95 -11.59 19.21
CA THR A 23 -19.80 -10.93 18.22
C THR A 23 -21.03 -11.75 17.81
N GLY A 24 -21.20 -12.95 18.40
CA GLY A 24 -22.29 -13.87 18.04
C GLY A 24 -22.20 -14.35 16.59
N TYR A 25 -20.98 -14.47 16.06
CA TYR A 25 -20.69 -14.91 14.69
C TYR A 25 -21.38 -14.05 13.61
N LYS A 26 -21.73 -12.81 13.95
CA LYS A 26 -22.32 -11.86 13.00
C LYS A 26 -21.24 -11.29 12.10
N ASN A 27 -21.61 -11.04 10.85
CA ASN A 27 -20.74 -10.32 9.93
C ASN A 27 -20.43 -8.92 10.50
N PRO A 28 -19.17 -8.46 10.43
CA PRO A 28 -18.80 -7.13 10.90
C PRO A 28 -19.52 -6.07 10.05
N THR A 29 -20.10 -5.09 10.73
CA THR A 29 -20.74 -3.90 10.13
C THR A 29 -20.07 -2.61 10.55
N ASP A 30 -19.17 -2.68 11.54
CA ASP A 30 -18.41 -1.58 12.09
C ASP A 30 -16.91 -1.88 11.92
N LYS A 31 -16.20 -1.00 11.19
CA LYS A 31 -14.75 -1.11 10.95
C LYS A 31 -13.94 -1.04 12.24
N ASP A 32 -14.48 -0.43 13.29
CA ASP A 32 -13.82 -0.27 14.58
C ASP A 32 -14.04 -1.47 15.51
N VAL A 33 -14.90 -2.43 15.12
CA VAL A 33 -15.06 -3.72 15.78
C VAL A 33 -14.42 -4.82 14.93
N SER A 34 -13.09 -4.96 15.05
CA SER A 34 -12.31 -5.93 14.28
C SER A 34 -11.55 -6.95 15.15
N ALA A 35 -11.29 -8.13 14.59
CA ALA A 35 -10.51 -9.16 15.25
C ALA A 35 -9.08 -8.71 15.57
N PHE A 36 -8.49 -7.85 14.72
CA PHE A 36 -7.18 -7.25 14.97
C PHE A 36 -7.21 -6.37 16.22
N LYS A 37 -8.13 -5.40 16.30
CA LYS A 37 -8.25 -4.50 17.45
C LYS A 37 -8.50 -5.27 18.75
N TYR A 38 -9.32 -6.32 18.69
CA TYR A 38 -9.55 -7.22 19.82
C TYR A 38 -8.28 -7.98 20.24
N ALA A 39 -7.53 -8.53 19.28
CA ALA A 39 -6.34 -9.33 19.56
C ALA A 39 -5.15 -8.48 20.05
N ALA A 40 -4.92 -7.34 19.42
CA ALA A 40 -3.86 -6.39 19.75
C ALA A 40 -4.23 -5.47 20.94
N ASN A 41 -5.46 -5.58 21.45
CA ASN A 41 -6.01 -4.74 22.52
C ASN A 41 -5.74 -3.25 22.28
N THR A 42 -6.13 -2.76 21.10
CA THR A 42 -5.88 -1.39 20.65
C THR A 42 -7.09 -0.80 19.95
N ASN A 43 -7.21 0.53 19.99
CA ASN A 43 -8.19 1.27 19.20
C ASN A 43 -7.62 1.77 17.85
N LEU A 44 -6.30 1.65 17.64
CA LEU A 44 -5.62 2.07 16.43
C LEU A 44 -6.01 1.19 15.24
N HIS A 45 -6.00 1.77 14.04
CA HIS A 45 -5.99 1.00 12.81
C HIS A 45 -4.67 0.22 12.69
N TYR A 46 -4.66 -0.90 11.94
CA TYR A 46 -3.47 -1.76 11.82
C TYR A 46 -2.23 -0.98 11.37
N PHE A 47 -2.37 -0.12 10.36
CA PHE A 47 -1.27 0.69 9.86
C PHE A 47 -0.76 1.68 10.92
N GLU A 48 -1.64 2.36 11.65
CA GLU A 48 -1.24 3.26 12.73
C GLU A 48 -0.52 2.51 13.86
N TRP A 49 -0.94 1.27 14.15
CA TRP A 49 -0.37 0.42 15.18
C TRP A 49 1.02 -0.09 14.80
N ILE A 50 1.22 -0.59 13.57
CA ILE A 50 2.51 -1.16 13.16
C ILE A 50 3.61 -0.10 12.99
N PHE A 51 3.24 1.15 12.76
CA PHE A 51 4.18 2.28 12.66
C PHE A 51 4.36 3.06 13.97
N GLN A 52 3.85 2.58 15.10
CA GLN A 52 4.18 3.15 16.42
C GLN A 52 5.67 3.01 16.74
N PRO A 53 6.26 3.93 17.52
CA PRO A 53 7.61 3.77 18.05
C PRO A 53 7.75 2.43 18.81
N GLY A 54 8.85 1.70 18.57
CA GLY A 54 9.11 0.37 19.13
C GLY A 54 8.67 -0.81 18.25
N ASN A 55 8.00 -0.56 17.12
CA ASN A 55 7.60 -1.57 16.14
C ASN A 55 8.45 -1.54 14.85
N GLU A 56 9.67 -0.97 14.89
CA GLU A 56 10.48 -0.70 13.69
C GLU A 56 10.77 -1.96 12.88
N THR A 57 11.03 -3.08 13.55
CA THR A 57 11.26 -4.38 12.89
C THR A 57 10.01 -4.87 12.16
N GLN A 58 8.83 -4.65 12.72
CA GLN A 58 7.55 -5.06 12.14
C GLN A 58 7.17 -4.14 10.98
N ALA A 59 7.40 -2.84 11.13
CA ALA A 59 7.25 -1.86 10.05
C ALA A 59 8.15 -2.20 8.85
N GLU A 60 9.42 -2.53 9.09
CA GLU A 60 10.34 -2.96 8.03
C GLU A 60 9.89 -4.29 7.39
N ALA A 61 9.45 -5.26 8.21
CA ALA A 61 8.93 -6.53 7.71
C ALA A 61 7.67 -6.36 6.86
N PHE A 62 6.81 -5.39 7.21
CA PHE A 62 5.64 -4.99 6.42
C PHE A 62 6.05 -4.36 5.09
N HIS A 63 6.94 -3.36 5.11
CA HIS A 63 7.48 -2.78 3.87
C HIS A 63 8.07 -3.85 2.95
N ASN A 64 8.90 -4.74 3.48
CA ASN A 64 9.48 -5.85 2.72
C ASN A 64 8.45 -6.86 2.23
N HIS A 65 7.32 -7.03 2.92
CA HIS A 65 6.21 -7.85 2.44
C HIS A 65 5.50 -7.19 1.25
N MET A 66 5.28 -5.88 1.30
CA MET A 66 4.63 -5.13 0.21
C MET A 66 5.43 -5.20 -1.10
N LYS A 67 6.76 -5.28 -1.03
CA LYS A 67 7.62 -5.52 -2.20
C LYS A 67 7.32 -6.82 -2.93
N PHE A 68 6.69 -7.81 -2.29
CA PHE A 68 6.36 -9.08 -2.93
C PHE A 68 5.38 -8.94 -4.10
N LYS A 69 4.58 -7.87 -4.15
CA LYS A 69 3.75 -7.54 -5.33
C LYS A 69 4.57 -7.40 -6.63
N THR A 70 5.90 -7.29 -6.52
CA THR A 70 6.81 -7.30 -7.67
C THR A 70 7.00 -8.66 -8.35
N THR A 71 6.58 -9.77 -7.74
CA THR A 71 6.84 -11.11 -8.29
C THR A 71 5.74 -11.63 -9.23
N ALA A 72 4.58 -10.97 -9.28
CA ALA A 72 3.50 -11.32 -10.20
C ALA A 72 3.63 -10.55 -11.52
N ARG A 73 2.93 -11.03 -12.57
CA ARG A 73 2.77 -10.25 -13.81
C ARG A 73 2.18 -8.89 -13.49
N LYS A 74 2.71 -7.87 -14.13
CA LYS A 74 2.34 -6.48 -13.88
C LYS A 74 1.09 -6.13 -14.65
N TRP A 75 0.26 -5.25 -14.10
CA TRP A 75 -1.02 -4.90 -14.73
C TRP A 75 -0.79 -4.33 -16.14
N TYR A 76 0.24 -3.49 -16.30
CA TYR A 76 0.66 -2.89 -17.57
C TYR A 76 1.29 -3.88 -18.56
N GLU A 77 1.55 -5.13 -18.16
CA GLU A 77 1.94 -6.23 -19.07
C GLU A 77 0.74 -7.06 -19.52
N THR A 78 -0.40 -6.91 -18.86
CA THR A 78 -1.60 -7.74 -19.07
C THR A 78 -2.73 -7.02 -19.81
N VAL A 79 -2.63 -5.70 -19.93
CA VAL A 79 -3.64 -4.85 -20.56
C VAL A 79 -3.01 -4.10 -21.73
N PRO A 80 -3.80 -3.77 -22.77
CA PRO A 80 -3.31 -2.93 -23.87
C PRO A 80 -3.16 -1.49 -23.39
N VAL A 81 -1.98 -1.14 -22.88
CA VAL A 81 -1.68 0.19 -22.30
C VAL A 81 -1.98 1.31 -23.31
N ASP A 82 -1.60 1.14 -24.57
CA ASP A 82 -1.85 2.14 -25.61
C ASP A 82 -3.35 2.40 -25.85
N GLU A 83 -4.21 1.41 -25.63
CA GLU A 83 -5.67 1.59 -25.74
C GLU A 83 -6.26 2.30 -24.51
N ILE A 84 -5.70 2.06 -23.32
CA ILE A 84 -6.16 2.67 -22.07
C ILE A 84 -5.79 4.15 -22.02
N PHE A 85 -4.54 4.46 -22.36
CA PHE A 85 -4.02 5.84 -22.30
C PHE A 85 -4.27 6.60 -23.61
N GLY A 86 -4.58 5.91 -24.71
CA GLY A 86 -4.77 6.51 -26.02
C GLY A 86 -3.47 7.10 -26.56
N THR A 87 -3.54 8.31 -27.10
CA THR A 87 -2.38 9.05 -27.63
C THR A 87 -2.15 10.31 -26.81
N PRO A 88 -1.66 10.22 -25.56
CA PRO A 88 -1.32 11.40 -24.79
C PRO A 88 -0.18 12.14 -25.51
N SER A 89 -0.30 13.47 -25.58
CA SER A 89 0.67 14.32 -26.29
C SER A 89 1.25 15.43 -25.42
N ASP A 90 0.62 15.74 -24.28
CA ASP A 90 1.04 16.79 -23.37
C ASP A 90 1.88 16.20 -22.24
N ALA A 91 3.18 16.50 -22.26
CA ALA A 91 4.11 16.04 -21.22
C ALA A 91 3.90 16.73 -19.87
N SER A 92 3.18 17.86 -19.83
CA SER A 92 2.85 18.57 -18.59
C SER A 92 1.58 18.08 -17.92
N ALA A 93 0.74 17.32 -18.62
CA ALA A 93 -0.47 16.73 -18.06
C ALA A 93 -0.13 15.51 -17.18
N VAL A 94 -0.94 15.27 -16.14
CA VAL A 94 -0.83 14.07 -15.32
C VAL A 94 -1.29 12.86 -16.12
N LEU A 95 -0.40 11.87 -16.27
CA LEU A 95 -0.68 10.61 -16.96
C LEU A 95 -1.24 9.57 -15.99
N LEU A 96 -0.61 9.41 -14.83
CA LEU A 96 -0.96 8.39 -13.85
C LEU A 96 -0.67 8.87 -12.43
N VAL A 97 -1.62 8.63 -11.53
CA VAL A 97 -1.46 8.79 -10.08
C VAL A 97 -1.57 7.42 -9.44
N ASP A 98 -0.52 6.97 -8.75
CA ASP A 98 -0.49 5.70 -8.04
C ASP A 98 -0.73 5.94 -6.55
N VAL A 99 -1.92 5.59 -6.08
CA VAL A 99 -2.46 5.96 -4.77
C VAL A 99 -2.33 4.80 -3.78
N GLY A 100 -1.60 5.01 -2.69
CA GLY A 100 -1.38 4.04 -1.62
C GLY A 100 -0.44 2.89 -2.01
N GLU A 101 0.51 3.15 -2.90
CA GLU A 101 1.39 2.10 -3.46
C GLU A 101 2.50 1.66 -2.51
N ASN A 102 2.93 2.54 -1.59
CA ASN A 102 4.12 2.46 -0.74
C ASN A 102 5.41 3.01 -1.39
N THR A 103 6.29 2.16 -1.93
CA THR A 103 7.67 2.53 -2.31
C THR A 103 7.87 2.88 -3.79
N GLY A 104 6.79 3.07 -4.55
CA GLY A 104 6.73 3.37 -5.97
C GLY A 104 7.03 2.20 -6.90
N HIS A 105 6.92 0.94 -6.47
CA HIS A 105 7.36 -0.21 -7.27
C HIS A 105 6.59 -0.39 -8.59
N ASP A 106 5.27 -0.25 -8.56
CA ASP A 106 4.42 -0.43 -9.73
C ASP A 106 4.54 0.76 -10.70
N ILE A 107 4.46 2.01 -10.22
CA ILE A 107 4.63 3.20 -11.06
C ILE A 107 6.04 3.31 -11.68
N LEU A 108 7.10 2.95 -10.95
CA LEU A 108 8.46 2.85 -11.52
C LEU A 108 8.56 1.74 -12.56
N GLY A 109 7.88 0.61 -12.32
CA GLY A 109 7.80 -0.49 -13.26
C GLY A 109 7.10 -0.09 -14.56
N PHE A 110 5.98 0.63 -14.44
CA PHE A 110 5.23 1.16 -15.56
C PHE A 110 6.09 2.10 -16.41
N HIS A 111 6.77 3.07 -15.78
CA HIS A 111 7.66 3.99 -16.50
C HIS A 111 8.76 3.26 -17.27
N ARG A 112 9.39 2.23 -16.67
CA ARG A 112 10.41 1.44 -17.35
C ARG A 112 9.86 0.62 -18.53
N ALA A 113 8.63 0.14 -18.42
CA ALA A 113 7.98 -0.63 -19.49
C ALA A 113 7.49 0.27 -20.63
N HIS A 114 7.10 1.51 -20.32
CA HIS A 114 6.54 2.47 -21.28
C HIS A 114 7.25 3.83 -21.20
N PRO A 115 8.58 3.89 -21.43
CA PRO A 115 9.38 5.11 -21.19
C PRO A 115 9.04 6.26 -22.13
N ASN A 116 8.33 5.97 -23.23
CA ASN A 116 7.96 6.95 -24.25
C ASN A 116 6.56 7.55 -24.04
N LEU A 117 5.79 7.10 -23.05
CA LEU A 117 4.48 7.70 -22.77
C LEU A 117 4.70 9.08 -22.11
N PRO A 118 4.24 10.17 -22.74
CA PRO A 118 4.37 11.50 -22.17
C PRO A 118 3.38 11.72 -21.03
N GLY A 119 3.79 12.54 -20.06
CA GLY A 119 2.98 13.03 -18.96
C GLY A 119 3.60 12.75 -17.60
N GLN A 120 3.06 13.40 -16.57
CA GLN A 120 3.55 13.31 -15.20
C GLN A 120 3.09 12.01 -14.53
N LEU A 121 4.02 11.41 -13.79
CA LEU A 121 3.77 10.23 -12.96
C LEU A 121 3.83 10.67 -11.50
N ILE A 122 2.76 10.43 -10.76
CA ILE A 122 2.63 10.88 -9.37
C ILE A 122 2.44 9.66 -8.47
N LEU A 123 3.27 9.53 -7.44
CA LEU A 123 3.12 8.57 -6.36
C LEU A 123 2.48 9.26 -5.16
N GLN A 124 1.41 8.70 -4.62
CA GLN A 124 0.71 9.20 -3.44
C GLN A 124 0.66 8.16 -2.32
N ASP A 125 1.02 8.56 -1.11
CA ASP A 125 0.90 7.72 0.09
C ASP A 125 0.85 8.61 1.34
N LEU A 126 0.71 8.01 2.53
CA LEU A 126 0.71 8.73 3.79
C LEU A 126 2.02 9.50 4.01
N PRO A 127 2.01 10.63 4.75
CA PRO A 127 3.20 11.45 4.99
C PRO A 127 4.40 10.66 5.52
N THR A 128 4.17 9.71 6.44
CA THR A 128 5.22 8.86 7.02
C THR A 128 5.87 7.96 5.98
N THR A 129 5.09 7.46 5.02
CA THR A 129 5.60 6.64 3.91
C THR A 129 6.46 7.50 3.00
N ILE A 130 5.92 8.63 2.52
CA ILE A 130 6.61 9.53 1.56
C ILE A 130 7.94 10.04 2.13
N GLN A 131 7.97 10.43 3.42
CA GLN A 131 9.19 10.89 4.08
C GLN A 131 10.27 9.81 4.22
N SER A 132 9.89 8.53 4.17
CA SER A 132 10.85 7.41 4.25
C SER A 132 11.47 7.05 2.88
N LEU A 133 10.98 7.63 1.79
CA LEU A 133 11.42 7.31 0.44
C LEU A 133 12.72 8.04 0.07
N ASP A 134 13.53 7.35 -0.72
CA ASP A 134 14.71 7.95 -1.35
C ASP A 134 14.30 8.61 -2.66
N ALA A 135 14.17 9.94 -2.67
CA ALA A 135 13.74 10.71 -3.84
C ALA A 135 14.60 10.44 -5.08
N ALA A 136 15.90 10.18 -4.91
CA ALA A 136 16.80 9.90 -6.03
C ALA A 136 16.47 8.56 -6.73
N LYS A 137 15.80 7.63 -6.03
CA LYS A 137 15.34 6.37 -6.61
C LYS A 137 13.97 6.47 -7.29
N LEU A 138 13.25 7.59 -7.08
CA LEU A 138 11.92 7.80 -7.62
C LEU A 138 11.93 8.55 -8.96
N GLU A 139 12.97 9.32 -9.27
CA GLU A 139 13.09 10.05 -10.53
C GLU A 139 12.76 9.17 -11.76
N PRO A 140 11.86 9.62 -12.66
CA PRO A 140 11.26 10.97 -12.76
C PRO A 140 9.88 11.14 -12.08
N ILE A 141 9.54 10.29 -11.10
CA ILE A 141 8.21 10.26 -10.47
C ILE A 141 8.13 11.28 -9.34
N GLU A 142 7.06 12.09 -9.37
CA GLU A 142 6.75 13.04 -8.30
C GLU A 142 6.08 12.31 -7.13
N ALA A 143 6.57 12.51 -5.91
CA ALA A 143 6.01 11.90 -4.71
C ALA A 143 5.26 12.94 -3.87
N GLY A 144 3.99 12.67 -3.56
CA GLY A 144 3.12 13.55 -2.80
C GLY A 144 2.47 12.86 -1.60
N ALA A 145 2.47 13.52 -0.44
CA ALA A 145 1.73 13.03 0.72
C ALA A 145 0.23 13.22 0.51
N HIS A 146 -0.57 12.15 0.60
CA HIS A 146 -2.01 12.19 0.44
C HIS A 146 -2.68 11.08 1.25
N ASP A 147 -3.74 11.45 1.97
CA ASP A 147 -4.68 10.50 2.55
C ASP A 147 -5.85 10.34 1.58
N PHE A 148 -5.99 9.16 0.97
CA PHE A 148 -7.03 8.89 -0.02
C PHE A 148 -8.47 8.90 0.56
N PHE A 149 -8.64 9.05 1.87
CA PHE A 149 -9.93 9.33 2.48
C PHE A 149 -10.29 10.82 2.45
N THR A 150 -9.37 11.66 2.00
CA THR A 150 -9.55 13.10 1.81
C THR A 150 -9.54 13.46 0.31
N PRO A 151 -10.19 14.56 -0.10
CA PRO A 151 -10.11 15.04 -1.48
C PRO A 151 -8.69 15.36 -1.95
#